data_AF-A0A0M0KM17-F1
#
_entry.id   AF-A0A0M0KM17-F1
#
_cell.length_a   1.000
_cell.length_b   1.000
_cell.length_c   1.000
_cell.angle_alpha   90.00
_cell.angle_beta   90.00
_cell.angle_gamma   90.00
#
_symmetry.space_group_name_H-M   'P 1'
#
loop_
_entity.id
_entity.type
_entity.pdbx_description
1 polymer ?
#
loop_
_entity_poly.entity_id
_entity_poly.type
_entity_poly.pdbx_seq_one_letter_code
_entity_poly.pdbx_strand_id
1 'polypeptide(L)'
;MNNPRVFSNPCAICRVREATKLCDYVTGYNNSPIFVNDYKKFCELNSGCRHETCDLPMCGECAKQMGLNVDFCPHHYKLHIQAELPAKLKQAQIRQKSKQYYEMEE
;
A
#
# COMPACT_ATOMS: atom_id res chain seq x y z
N MET A 1 33.03 -8.02 -20.59
CA MET A 1 32.74 -8.70 -19.30
C MET A 1 31.49 -8.07 -18.72
N ASN A 2 30.43 -8.85 -18.49
CA ASN A 2 29.21 -8.34 -17.88
C ASN A 2 29.50 -7.99 -16.41
N ASN A 3 29.19 -6.77 -15.99
CA ASN A 3 29.34 -6.37 -14.60
C ASN A 3 28.30 -7.14 -13.76
N PRO A 4 28.70 -8.01 -12.82
CA PRO A 4 27.76 -8.80 -12.03
C PRO A 4 26.82 -7.93 -11.17
N ARG A 5 27.18 -6.67 -10.88
CA ARG A 5 26.30 -5.71 -10.20
C ARG A 5 25.05 -5.34 -11.01
N VAL A 6 25.05 -5.53 -12.33
CA VAL A 6 23.86 -5.33 -13.19
C VAL A 6 22.77 -6.36 -12.89
N PHE A 7 23.15 -7.53 -12.35
CA PHE A 7 22.21 -8.57 -11.93
C PHE A 7 21.91 -8.56 -10.43
N SER A 8 22.55 -7.67 -9.65
CA SER A 8 22.24 -7.52 -8.23
C SER A 8 20.95 -6.70 -8.04
N ASN A 9 20.13 -7.07 -7.07
CA ASN A 9 18.94 -6.32 -6.65
C ASN A 9 19.27 -5.54 -5.37
N PRO A 10 20.01 -4.42 -5.44
CA PRO A 10 20.39 -3.67 -4.26
C PRO A 10 19.17 -2.98 -3.63
N CYS A 11 19.17 -2.89 -2.30
CA CYS A 11 18.25 -2.03 -1.56
C CYS A 11 18.35 -0.60 -2.09
N ALA A 12 17.21 -0.01 -2.50
CA ALA A 12 17.17 1.33 -3.06
C ALA A 12 17.55 2.43 -2.03
N ILE A 13 17.46 2.11 -0.73
CA ILE A 13 17.76 3.03 0.37
C ILE A 13 19.26 3.06 0.70
N CYS A 14 19.82 1.94 1.15
CA CYS A 14 21.21 1.90 1.60
C CYS A 14 22.20 1.55 0.48
N ARG A 15 21.73 0.93 -0.62
CA ARG A 15 22.55 0.48 -1.76
C ARG A 15 23.71 -0.47 -1.40
N VAL A 16 23.74 -0.99 -0.19
CA VAL A 16 24.78 -1.90 0.32
C VAL A 16 24.27 -3.34 0.35
N ARG A 17 23.07 -3.56 0.89
CA ARG A 17 22.46 -4.90 1.05
C ARG A 17 21.52 -5.23 -0.10
N GLU A 18 21.27 -6.52 -0.30
CA GLU A 18 20.25 -6.99 -1.23
C GLU A 18 18.84 -6.67 -0.74
N ALA A 19 17.95 -6.35 -1.68
CA ALA A 19 16.56 -6.13 -1.40
C ALA A 19 15.82 -7.47 -1.24
N THR A 20 15.15 -7.61 -0.11
CA THR A 20 14.36 -8.80 0.24
C THR A 20 12.89 -8.47 0.47
N LYS A 21 12.53 -7.18 0.47
CA LYS A 21 11.22 -6.62 0.77
C LYS A 21 10.83 -5.56 -0.27
N LEU A 22 9.53 -5.31 -0.41
CA LEU A 22 8.96 -4.23 -1.22
C LEU A 22 8.18 -3.28 -0.31
N CYS A 23 7.93 -2.06 -0.78
CA CYS A 23 7.14 -1.09 -0.04
C CYS A 23 5.65 -1.20 -0.40
N ASP A 24 4.83 -1.59 0.56
CA ASP A 24 3.39 -1.84 0.38
C ASP A 24 2.51 -0.58 0.52
N TYR A 25 3.11 0.60 0.48
CA TYR A 25 2.37 1.85 0.63
C TYR A 25 1.54 2.11 -0.63
N VAL A 26 0.24 2.32 -0.47
CA VAL A 26 -0.69 2.60 -1.59
C VAL A 26 -0.44 4.01 -2.12
N THR A 27 -0.05 4.11 -3.38
CA THR A 27 0.22 5.37 -4.10
C THR A 27 -0.93 5.79 -5.00
N GLY A 28 -1.80 4.85 -5.39
CA GLY A 28 -2.91 5.11 -6.29
C GLY A 28 -4.10 4.18 -6.09
N TYR A 29 -5.30 4.72 -6.34
CA TYR A 29 -6.55 3.97 -6.35
C TYR A 29 -7.07 3.90 -7.79
N ASN A 30 -6.82 2.77 -8.47
CA ASN A 30 -7.12 2.60 -9.89
C ASN A 30 -8.42 1.80 -10.08
N ASN A 31 -9.52 2.29 -9.53
CA ASN A 31 -10.85 1.67 -9.67
C ASN A 31 -11.60 2.16 -10.93
N SER A 32 -10.90 2.28 -12.05
CA SER A 32 -11.55 2.64 -13.31
C SER A 32 -12.40 1.46 -13.80
N PRO A 33 -13.73 1.64 -13.99
CA PRO A 33 -14.58 0.56 -14.45
C PRO A 33 -14.16 0.15 -15.86
N ILE A 34 -13.82 -1.12 -16.03
CA ILE A 34 -13.50 -1.69 -17.34
C ILE A 34 -14.81 -2.15 -17.96
N PHE A 35 -15.21 -1.50 -19.04
CA PHE A 35 -16.38 -1.88 -19.81
C PHE A 35 -16.03 -2.99 -20.80
N VAL A 36 -16.75 -4.10 -20.72
CA VAL A 36 -16.66 -5.23 -21.65
C VAL A 36 -18.07 -5.73 -21.95
N ASN A 37 -18.29 -6.23 -23.16
CA ASN A 37 -19.61 -6.71 -23.62
C ASN A 37 -19.98 -8.10 -23.05
N ASP A 38 -19.31 -8.54 -21.99
CA ASP A 38 -19.52 -9.81 -21.29
C ASP A 38 -19.68 -9.50 -19.81
N TYR A 39 -20.87 -9.75 -19.26
CA TYR A 39 -21.20 -9.44 -17.88
C TYR A 39 -20.34 -10.21 -16.86
N LYS A 40 -20.01 -11.48 -17.13
CA LYS A 40 -19.19 -12.27 -16.22
C LYS A 40 -17.77 -11.70 -16.17
N LYS A 41 -17.22 -11.38 -17.34
CA LYS A 41 -15.90 -10.76 -17.46
C LYS A 41 -15.87 -9.35 -16.88
N PHE A 42 -16.97 -8.60 -17.00
CA PHE A 42 -17.14 -7.31 -16.33
C PHE A 42 -17.06 -7.49 -14.81
N CYS A 43 -17.80 -8.44 -14.23
CA CYS A 43 -17.73 -8.72 -12.80
C CYS A 43 -16.29 -9.10 -12.39
N GLU A 44 -15.63 -10.02 -13.08
CA GLU A 44 -14.25 -10.44 -12.76
C GLU A 44 -13.24 -9.29 -12.81
N LEU A 45 -13.33 -8.43 -13.82
CA LEU A 45 -12.38 -7.32 -14.01
C LEU A 45 -12.58 -6.19 -13.00
N ASN A 46 -13.80 -6.02 -12.49
CA ASN A 46 -14.21 -4.93 -11.62
C ASN A 46 -14.47 -5.35 -10.16
N SER A 47 -14.44 -6.65 -9.84
CA SER A 47 -14.65 -7.15 -8.47
C SER A 47 -13.45 -6.93 -7.54
N GLY A 48 -12.29 -6.58 -8.08
CA GLY A 48 -11.07 -6.34 -7.31
C GLY A 48 -10.79 -4.86 -7.10
N CYS A 49 -10.38 -4.50 -5.88
CA CYS A 49 -9.80 -3.19 -5.61
C CYS A 49 -8.37 -3.15 -6.17
N ARG A 50 -8.13 -2.29 -7.17
CA ARG A 50 -6.82 -2.18 -7.82
C ARG A 50 -6.05 -1.03 -7.18
N HIS A 51 -5.29 -1.35 -6.15
CA HIS A 51 -4.36 -0.41 -5.55
C HIS A 51 -3.02 -0.49 -6.27
N GLU A 52 -2.46 0.67 -6.59
CA GLU A 52 -1.06 0.78 -6.97
C GLU A 52 -0.24 0.93 -5.68
N THR A 53 0.81 0.14 -5.56
CA THR A 53 1.74 0.16 -4.42
C THR A 53 3.07 0.76 -4.84
N CYS A 54 3.80 1.29 -3.86
CA CYS A 54 5.09 1.94 -4.11
C CYS A 54 6.14 0.97 -4.68
N ASP A 55 6.13 -0.30 -4.25
CA ASP A 55 7.00 -1.38 -4.72
C ASP A 55 8.51 -1.09 -4.67
N LEU A 56 8.93 -0.11 -3.85
CA LEU A 56 10.35 0.25 -3.73
C LEU A 56 11.13 -0.90 -3.08
N PRO A 57 12.18 -1.44 -3.73
CA PRO A 57 12.94 -2.57 -3.21
C PRO A 57 13.81 -2.17 -2.02
N MET A 58 13.72 -2.93 -0.93
CA MET A 58 14.38 -2.67 0.34
C MET A 58 14.97 -3.92 0.95
N CYS A 59 16.08 -3.78 1.67
CA CYS A 59 16.56 -4.83 2.58
C CYS A 59 15.73 -4.82 3.88
N GLY A 60 15.70 -5.95 4.58
CA GLY A 60 14.98 -6.09 5.86
C GLY A 60 15.33 -5.03 6.92
N GLU A 61 16.56 -4.52 6.95
CA GLU A 61 16.94 -3.45 7.89
C GLU A 61 16.38 -2.06 7.54
N CYS A 62 16.12 -1.80 6.25
CA CYS A 62 15.61 -0.51 5.79
C CYS A 62 14.08 -0.48 5.75
N ALA A 63 13.45 -1.65 5.67
CA ALA A 63 12.00 -1.78 5.75
C ALA A 63 11.49 -1.40 7.16
N LYS A 64 10.34 -0.73 7.21
CA LYS A 64 9.61 -0.42 8.43
C LYS A 64 8.33 -1.24 8.44
N GLN A 65 8.30 -2.27 9.27
CA GLN A 65 7.14 -3.14 9.40
C GLN A 65 5.97 -2.42 10.07
N MET A 66 4.80 -2.49 9.44
CA MET A 66 3.54 -1.95 9.92
C MET A 66 2.55 -3.10 10.13
N GLY A 67 2.25 -3.44 11.38
CA GLY A 67 1.33 -4.54 11.67
C GLY A 67 1.78 -5.88 11.07
N LEU A 68 0.82 -6.66 10.57
CA LEU A 68 1.07 -7.98 10.00
C LEU A 68 1.35 -7.86 8.49
N ASN A 69 2.55 -8.28 8.07
CA ASN A 69 2.94 -8.44 6.66
C ASN A 69 2.82 -7.18 5.78
N VAL A 70 2.94 -5.98 6.35
CA VAL A 70 3.03 -4.73 5.57
C VAL A 70 4.38 -4.08 5.85
N ASP A 71 5.15 -3.82 4.81
CA ASP A 71 6.48 -3.22 4.88
C ASP A 71 6.48 -1.84 4.20
N PHE A 72 6.85 -0.78 4.92
CA PHE A 72 6.97 0.57 4.37
C PHE A 72 8.42 1.02 4.22
N CYS A 73 8.68 1.84 3.21
CA CYS A 73 9.96 2.53 3.09
C CYS A 73 10.06 3.68 4.10
N PRO A 74 11.28 4.14 4.44
CA PRO A 74 11.46 5.21 5.41
C PRO A 74 10.70 6.49 5.07
N HIS A 75 10.48 6.77 3.78
CA HIS A 75 9.69 7.91 3.33
C HIS A 75 8.20 7.72 3.62
N HIS A 76 7.61 6.62 3.15
CA HIS A 76 6.18 6.33 3.35
C HIS A 76 5.82 6.04 4.81
N TYR A 77 6.74 5.49 5.60
CA TYR A 77 6.55 5.38 7.04
C TYR A 77 6.42 6.74 7.71
N LYS A 78 7.21 7.74 7.31
CA LYS A 78 7.09 9.12 7.82
C LYS A 78 5.76 9.77 7.43
N LEU A 79 5.25 9.51 6.23
CA LEU A 79 3.92 9.98 5.84
C LEU A 79 2.81 9.28 6.63
N HIS A 80 2.95 7.98 6.87
CA HIS A 80 1.98 7.21 7.63
C HIS A 80 1.83 7.73 9.07
N ILE A 81 2.93 8.00 9.77
CA ILE A 81 2.87 8.57 11.13
C ILE A 81 2.27 9.98 11.15
N GLN A 82 2.42 10.75 10.07
CA GLN A 82 1.83 12.08 9.96
C GLN A 82 0.31 12.04 9.68
N ALA A 83 -0.20 10.91 9.18
CA ALA A 83 -1.62 10.75 8.87
C ALA A 83 -2.51 10.59 10.12
N GLU A 84 -1.93 10.51 11.32
CA GLU A 84 -2.72 10.44 12.55
C GLU A 84 -3.54 11.72 12.76
N LEU A 85 -4.85 11.53 12.94
CA LEU A 85 -5.77 12.65 13.18
C LEU A 85 -5.60 13.20 14.62
N PRO A 86 -5.63 14.54 14.78
CA PRO A 86 -5.78 15.17 16.10
C PRO A 86 -7.00 14.62 16.86
N ALA A 87 -6.92 14.60 18.19
CA ALA A 87 -7.91 13.94 19.06
C ALA A 87 -9.38 14.33 18.76
N LYS A 88 -9.65 15.62 18.52
CA LYS A 88 -11.00 16.11 18.17
C LYS A 88 -11.51 15.53 16.85
N LEU A 89 -10.66 15.45 15.83
CA LEU A 89 -11.02 14.88 14.52
C LEU A 89 -11.15 13.35 14.60
N LYS A 90 -10.33 12.70 15.42
CA LYS A 90 -10.43 11.25 15.69
C LYS A 90 -11.78 10.88 16.32
N GLN A 91 -12.29 11.68 17.26
CA GLN A 91 -13.62 11.48 17.83
C GLN A 91 -14.73 11.60 16.79
N ALA A 92 -14.65 12.61 15.90
CA ALA A 92 -15.60 12.77 14.81
C ALA A 92 -15.57 11.56 13.84
N GLN A 93 -14.37 11.08 13.49
CA GLN A 93 -14.20 9.89 12.65
C GLN A 93 -14.83 8.64 13.29
N ILE A 94 -14.60 8.40 14.59
CA ILE A 94 -15.18 7.24 15.30
C ILE A 94 -16.70 7.30 15.27
N ARG A 95 -17.30 8.46 15.58
CA ARG A 95 -18.76 8.63 15.56
C ARG A 95 -19.35 8.34 14.18
N GLN A 96 -18.70 8.82 13.12
CA GLN A 96 -19.16 8.57 11.76
C GLN A 96 -19.08 7.09 11.40
N LYS A 97 -17.98 6.40 11.74
CA LYS A 97 -17.83 4.95 11.50
C LYS A 97 -18.89 4.14 12.24
N SER A 98 -19.22 4.50 13.49
CA SER A 98 -20.28 3.82 14.23
C SER A 98 -21.64 3.97 13.54
N LYS A 99 -21.98 5.16 13.03
CA LYS A 99 -23.23 5.36 12.28
C LYS A 99 -23.29 4.49 11.02
N GLN A 100 -22.23 4.49 10.22
CA GLN A 100 -22.14 3.67 9.01
C GLN A 100 -22.30 2.18 9.30
N TYR A 101 -21.74 1.70 10.41
CA TYR A 101 -21.88 0.31 10.83
C TYR A 101 -23.34 -0.06 11.09
N TYR A 102 -24.08 0.77 11.86
CA TYR A 102 -25.50 0.52 12.13
C TYR A 102 -26.36 0.62 10.86
N GLU A 103 -26.07 1.56 9.95
CA GLU A 103 -26.78 1.69 8.66
C GLU A 103 -26.54 0.51 7.70
N MET A 104 -25.48 -0.28 7.88
CA MET A 104 -25.20 -1.48 7.07
C MET A 104 -25.88 -2.75 7.60
N GLU A 105 -26.36 -2.74 8.86
CA GLU A 105 -27.03 -3.87 9.50
C GLU A 105 -28.57 -3.83 9.38
N GLU A 106 -29.14 -2.70 8.92
CA GLU A 106 -30.56 -2.53 8.55
C GLU A 106 -30.82 -2.88 7.08
#